data_AF-A0A7W1ZGK0-F1
#
_entry.id   AF-A0A7W1ZGK0-F1
#
_cell.length_a   1.000
_cell.length_b   1.000
_cell.length_c   1.000
_cell.angle_alpha   90.00
_cell.angle_beta   90.00
_cell.angle_gamma   90.00
#
_symmetry.space_group_name_H-M   'P 1'
#
loop_
_entity.id
_entity.type
_entity.pdbx_description
1 polymer ?
#
loop_
_entity_poly.entity_id
_entity_poly.type
_entity_poly.pdbx_seq_one_letter_code
_entity_poly.pdbx_strand_id
1 'polypeptide(L)' 'VGADVGCAAVVGHNPTMVEVAMLLLESDDHEVRLRPGSLAILELRQSWEQLDAGGARLADRFSPRGD' A
#
# COMPACT_ATOMS: atom_id res chain seq x y z
N VAL A 1 -19.58 -2.22 -20.31
CA VAL A 1 -18.41 -2.94 -19.77
C VAL A 1 -17.64 -1.92 -18.95
N GLY A 2 -17.65 -2.04 -17.62
CA GLY A 2 -16.96 -1.09 -16.75
C GLY A 2 -15.45 -1.20 -16.97
N ALA A 3 -14.73 -0.08 -16.90
CA ALA A 3 -13.28 -0.09 -17.00
C ALA A 3 -12.70 -0.88 -15.82
N ASP A 4 -11.95 -1.94 -16.12
CA ASP A 4 -11.20 -2.68 -15.12
C ASP A 4 -10.06 -1.79 -14.60
N VAL A 5 -9.98 -1.62 -13.28
CA VAL A 5 -9.00 -0.72 -12.65
C VAL A 5 -7.68 -1.48 -12.52
N GLY A 6 -6.74 -1.21 -13.41
CA GLY A 6 -5.41 -1.86 -13.36
C GLY A 6 -4.51 -1.37 -12.22
N CYS A 7 -4.71 -0.14 -11.74
CA CYS A 7 -3.92 0.46 -10.66
C CYS A 7 -4.69 1.62 -10.02
N ALA A 8 -4.57 1.78 -8.70
CA ALA A 8 -5.10 2.93 -7.96
C ALA A 8 -3.99 3.54 -7.08
N ALA A 9 -3.96 4.87 -7.01
CA ALA A 9 -3.08 5.61 -6.12
C ALA A 9 -3.90 6.20 -4.97
N VAL A 10 -3.48 5.92 -3.73
CA VAL A 10 -4.11 6.46 -2.51
C VAL A 10 -3.16 7.47 -1.87
N VAL A 11 -3.61 8.71 -1.74
CA VAL A 11 -2.85 9.80 -1.12
C VAL A 11 -3.56 10.22 0.14
N GLY A 12 -2.84 10.22 1.27
CA GLY A 12 -3.39 10.55 2.57
C GLY A 12 -2.30 10.96 3.55
N HIS A 13 -2.67 11.00 4.83
CA HIS A 13 -1.79 11.42 5.91
C HIS A 13 -1.56 10.29 6.90
N ASN A 14 -0.43 10.34 7.60
CA ASN A 14 -0.18 9.50 8.76
C ASN A 14 -1.04 9.98 9.96
N PRO A 15 -1.50 9.06 10.85
CA PRO A 15 -1.13 7.64 10.91
C PRO A 15 -1.92 6.72 9.97
N THR A 16 -3.05 7.16 9.42
CA THR A 16 -3.97 6.31 8.65
C THR A 16 -3.31 5.60 7.47
N MET A 17 -2.43 6.26 6.73
CA MET A 17 -1.74 5.59 5.61
C MET A 17 -0.80 4.47 6.05
N VAL A 18 -0.19 4.58 7.24
CA VAL A 18 0.61 3.50 7.82
C VAL A 18 -0.29 2.34 8.23
N GLU A 19 -1.40 2.62 8.89
CA GLU A 19 -2.37 1.61 9.31
C GLU A 19 -2.97 0.85 8.12
N VAL A 20 -3.34 1.57 7.05
CA VAL A 20 -3.82 0.97 5.80
C VAL A 20 -2.74 0.08 5.17
N ALA A 21 -1.50 0.55 5.09
CA ALA A 21 -0.42 -0.26 4.55
C ALA A 21 -0.18 -1.53 5.39
N MET A 22 -0.15 -1.40 6.71
CA MET A 22 0.00 -2.53 7.64
C MET A 22 -1.17 -3.52 7.58
N LEU A 23 -2.40 -3.02 7.39
CA LEU A 23 -3.58 -3.86 7.25
C LEU A 23 -3.52 -4.69 5.97
N LEU A 24 -3.16 -4.06 4.85
CA LEU A 24 -3.17 -4.71 3.54
C LEU A 24 -2.00 -5.66 3.31
N LEU A 25 -0.87 -5.43 3.98
CA LEU A 25 0.30 -6.28 3.87
C LEU A 25 0.13 -7.56 4.67
N GLU A 26 0.72 -8.64 4.15
CA GLU A 26 0.89 -9.88 4.91
C GLU A 26 1.68 -9.59 6.19
N SER A 27 1.47 -10.40 7.24
CA SER A 27 2.41 -10.48 8.37
C SER A 27 3.82 -10.78 7.81
N ASP A 28 4.92 -10.86 8.53
CA ASP A 28 6.27 -10.95 7.92
C ASP A 28 6.75 -9.63 7.24
N ASP A 29 5.89 -8.82 6.59
CA ASP A 29 6.24 -7.49 6.03
C ASP A 29 6.17 -6.35 7.09
N HIS A 30 6.49 -6.66 8.35
CA HIS A 30 6.14 -5.85 9.53
C HIS A 30 6.89 -4.50 9.70
N GLU A 31 7.80 -4.12 8.80
CA GLU A 31 8.57 -2.86 8.94
C GLU A 31 8.26 -1.82 7.85
N VAL A 32 6.97 -1.54 7.62
CA VAL A 32 6.59 -0.41 6.78
C VAL A 32 6.61 0.90 7.56
N ARG A 33 7.79 1.52 7.63
CA ARG A 33 7.93 2.92 8.02
C ARG A 33 7.66 3.83 6.81
N LEU A 34 6.51 4.50 6.79
CA LEU A 34 6.20 5.55 5.82
C LEU A 34 6.53 6.92 6.40
N ARG A 35 7.58 7.56 5.89
CA ARG A 35 7.86 8.98 6.19
C ARG A 35 6.90 9.85 5.38
N PRO A 36 6.68 11.12 5.77
CA PRO A 36 6.00 12.06 4.90
C PRO A 36 6.65 12.09 3.50
N GLY A 37 5.83 11.99 2.46
CA GLY A 37 6.29 11.92 1.07
C GLY A 37 6.80 10.54 0.61
N SER A 38 6.76 9.51 1.44
CA SER A 38 7.03 8.13 1.01
C SER A 38 5.91 7.62 0.09
N LEU A 39 6.30 6.76 -0.86
CA LEU A 39 5.41 6.00 -1.73
C LEU A 39 5.68 4.51 -1.51
N ALA A 40 4.63 3.73 -1.27
CA ALA A 40 4.69 2.27 -1.27
C ALA A 40 3.87 1.73 -2.44
N ILE A 41 4.44 0.78 -3.18
CA ILE A 41 3.74 0.06 -4.25
C ILE A 41 3.33 -1.29 -3.69
N LEU A 42 2.02 -1.52 -3.66
CA LEU A 42 1.42 -2.76 -3.22
C LEU A 42 0.88 -3.51 -4.43
N GLU A 43 1.20 -4.80 -4.52
CA GLU A 43 0.58 -5.68 -5.50
C GLU A 43 -0.52 -6.49 -4.83
N LEU A 44 -1.72 -6.41 -5.40
CA LEU A 44 -2.87 -7.18 -4.91
C LEU A 44 -2.74 -8.65 -5.33
N ARG A 45 -3.13 -9.55 -4.44
CA ARG A 45 -3.24 -10.99 -4.73
C ARG A 45 -4.65 -11.41 -5.13
N GLN A 46 -5.62 -10.50 -5.01
CA GLN A 46 -7.04 -10.70 -5.30
C GLN A 46 -7.62 -9.50 -6.06
N SER A 47 -8.88 -9.62 -6.50
CA SER A 47 -9.60 -8.50 -7.13
C SER A 47 -9.88 -7.38 -6.12
N TRP A 48 -10.11 -6.16 -6.63
CA TRP A 48 -10.47 -5.00 -5.80
C TRP A 48 -11.70 -5.25 -4.90
N GLU A 49 -12.68 -6.02 -5.37
CA GLU A 49 -13.90 -6.34 -4.63
C GLU A 49 -13.65 -7.26 -3.44
N GLN A 50 -12.53 -8.00 -3.46
CA GLN A 50 -12.14 -8.97 -2.45
C GLN A 50 -10.96 -8.49 -1.62
N LEU A 51 -10.53 -7.23 -1.78
CA LEU A 51 -9.39 -6.69 -1.05
C LEU A 51 -9.69 -6.66 0.45
N ASP A 52 -8.86 -7.35 1.21
CA ASP A 52 -8.98 -7.51 2.67
C ASP A 52 -7.58 -7.48 3.30
N ALA A 53 -7.52 -7.61 4.62
CA ALA A 53 -6.28 -7.65 5.37
C ALA A 53 -5.34 -8.75 4.87
N GLY A 54 -4.05 -8.45 4.72
CA GLY A 54 -3.05 -9.36 4.14
C GLY A 54 -3.24 -9.66 2.63
N GLY A 55 -4.16 -8.96 1.96
CA GLY A 55 -4.48 -9.17 0.54
C GLY A 55 -3.46 -8.62 -0.45
N ALA A 56 -2.38 -8.02 0.03
CA ALA A 56 -1.34 -7.42 -0.80
C ALA A 56 0.06 -7.80 -0.32
N ARG A 57 1.02 -7.68 -1.23
CA ARG A 57 2.45 -7.79 -0.95
C ARG A 57 3.15 -6.47 -1.25
N LEU A 58 4.20 -6.13 -0.50
CA LEU A 58 5.02 -4.97 -0.81
C LEU A 58 5.88 -5.29 -2.05
N ALA A 59 5.70 -4.53 -3.12
CA ALA A 59 6.49 -4.68 -4.34
C ALA A 59 7.70 -3.74 -4.36
N ASP A 60 7.49 -2.48 -3.99
CA ASP A 60 8.54 -1.47 -3.93
C ASP A 60 8.22 -0.36 -2.93
N ARG A 61 9.23 0.37 -2.50
CA ARG A 61 9.11 1.52 -1.60
C ARG A 61 10.09 2.61 -1.96
N PHE A 62 9.56 3.80 -2.20
CA PHE A 62 10.32 5.02 -2.36
C PHE A 62 10.15 5.89 -1.13
N SER A 63 11.24 6.47 -0.68
CA SER A 63 11.21 7.52 0.34
C SER A 63 11.93 8.74 -0.20
N PRO A 64 11.47 9.96 0.12
CA PRO A 64 12.21 11.16 -0.18
C PRO A 64 13.63 11.00 0.35
N ARG A 65 14.61 11.31 -0.51
CA ARG A 65 15.97 11.52 -0.01
C ARG A 65 15.91 12.81 0.79
N GLY A 66 16.25 12.73 2.07
CA GLY A 66 16.44 13.93 2.86
C GLY A 66 17.65 14.69 2.32
N ASP A 67 17.55 16.01 2.32
CA ASP A 67 18.72 16.88 2.38
C ASP A 67 19.43 16.71 3.73
#